data_AF-A0A932UWG6-F1
#
_entry.id   AF-A0A932UWG6-F1
#
_cell.length_a   1.000
_cell.length_b   1.000
_cell.length_c   1.000
_cell.angle_alpha   90.00
_cell.angle_beta   90.00
_cell.angle_gamma   90.00
#
_symmetry.space_group_name_H-M   'P 1'
#
loop_
_entity.id
_entity.type
_entity.pdbx_description
1 polymer ?
#
loop_
_entity_poly.entity_id
_entity_poly.type
_entity_poly.pdbx_seq_one_letter_code
_entity_poly.pdbx_strand_id
1 'polypeptide(L)'
;MATLHLILFSRAPVEGSTKTRLAQGVGDAAAAAFHVACLRDLLQACADAAFALRPLRVLRHLCIAPPHDITAFRAAGLTGLDDFAVHA
;
A
#
# COMPACT_ATOMS: atom_id res chain seq x y z
N MET A 1 11.19 20.02 16.35
CA MET A 1 11.50 18.74 15.68
C MET A 1 10.84 18.77 14.31
N ALA A 2 11.60 18.62 13.22
CA ALA A 2 11.01 18.64 11.88
C ALA A 2 10.20 17.35 11.63
N THR A 3 9.08 17.48 10.93
CA THR A 3 8.18 16.36 10.62
C THR A 3 8.26 16.09 9.12
N LEU A 4 8.40 14.82 8.75
CA LEU A 4 8.34 14.33 7.38
C LEU A 4 7.06 13.53 7.20
N HIS A 5 6.38 13.72 6.08
CA HIS A 5 5.18 12.98 5.72
C HIS A 5 5.49 12.07 4.53
N LEU A 6 5.29 10.76 4.71
CA LEU A 6 5.31 9.77 3.63
C LEU A 6 3.87 9.46 3.26
N ILE A 7 3.48 9.75 2.02
CA ILE A 7 2.11 9.59 1.54
C ILE A 7 2.12 8.57 0.40
N LEU A 8 1.44 7.44 0.62
CA LEU A 8 1.28 6.37 -0.35
C LEU A 8 -0.11 6.43 -0.96
N PHE A 9 -0.20 6.41 -2.29
CA PHE A 9 -1.46 6.32 -3.02
C PHE A 9 -1.58 4.94 -3.64
N SER A 10 -2.66 4.22 -3.34
CA SER A 10 -2.94 2.95 -4.00
C SER A 10 -4.43 2.69 -4.14
N ARG A 11 -4.79 1.99 -5.21
CA ARG A 11 -6.07 1.28 -5.28
C ARG A 11 -5.95 -0.07 -4.60
N ALA A 12 -7.07 -0.62 -4.17
CA ALA A 12 -7.09 -1.98 -3.63
C ALA A 12 -6.63 -3.01 -4.67
N PRO A 13 -5.81 -4.01 -4.29
CA PRO A 13 -5.38 -5.07 -5.19
C PRO A 13 -6.48 -6.14 -5.33
N VAL A 14 -7.56 -5.80 -6.02
CA VAL A 14 -8.70 -6.70 -6.25
C VAL A 14 -8.57 -7.37 -7.63
N GLU A 15 -8.76 -8.69 -7.68
CA GLU A 15 -8.77 -9.47 -8.93
C GLU A 15 -9.77 -8.90 -9.95
N GLY A 16 -9.42 -8.93 -11.24
CA GLY A 16 -10.25 -8.38 -12.32
C GLY A 16 -10.33 -6.86 -12.41
N SER A 17 -9.84 -6.13 -11.41
CA SER A 17 -9.90 -4.66 -11.37
C SER A 17 -8.54 -3.98 -11.20
N THR A 18 -7.51 -4.75 -10.86
CA THR A 18 -6.17 -4.26 -10.64
C THR A 18 -5.20 -4.74 -11.72
N LYS A 19 -4.25 -3.87 -12.08
CA LYS A 19 -3.21 -4.17 -13.09
C LYS A 19 -3.77 -4.86 -14.35
N THR A 20 -4.92 -4.39 -14.85
CA THR A 20 -5.68 -5.06 -15.94
C THR A 20 -4.88 -5.27 -17.23
N ARG A 21 -3.92 -4.38 -17.53
CA ARG A 21 -3.00 -4.57 -18.67
C ARG A 21 -2.04 -5.73 -18.46
N LEU A 22 -1.54 -5.93 -17.24
CA LEU A 22 -0.69 -7.07 -16.90
C LEU A 22 -1.51 -8.36 -16.91
N ALA A 23 -2.74 -8.31 -16.41
CA ALA A 23 -3.66 -9.45 -16.37
C ALA A 23 -3.93 -10.06 -17.76
N GLN A 24 -3.88 -9.26 -18.84
CA GLN A 24 -3.99 -9.77 -20.21
C GLN A 24 -2.92 -10.81 -20.57
N GLY A 25 -1.74 -10.75 -19.93
CA GLY A 25 -0.64 -11.69 -20.17
C GLY A 25 -0.51 -12.82 -19.14
N VAL A 26 -0.89 -12.57 -17.87
CA VAL A 26 -0.64 -13.51 -16.76
C VAL A 26 -1.89 -14.00 -16.05
N GLY A 27 -3.07 -13.48 -16.41
CA GLY A 27 -4.33 -13.71 -15.71
C GLY A 27 -4.55 -12.77 -14.52
N ASP A 28 -5.82 -12.58 -14.16
CA ASP A 28 -6.24 -11.65 -13.11
C ASP A 28 -5.67 -12.00 -11.72
N ALA A 29 -5.70 -13.28 -11.36
CA ALA A 29 -5.18 -13.76 -10.08
C ALA A 29 -3.69 -13.48 -9.92
N ALA A 30 -2.88 -13.77 -10.95
CA ALA A 30 -1.43 -13.52 -10.91
C ALA A 30 -1.12 -12.01 -10.90
N ALA A 31 -1.90 -11.20 -11.63
CA ALA A 31 -1.74 -9.75 -11.62
C ALA A 31 -2.10 -9.13 -10.26
N ALA A 32 -3.14 -9.64 -9.59
CA ALA A 32 -3.49 -9.23 -8.24
C ALA A 32 -2.44 -9.65 -7.22
N ALA A 33 -1.97 -10.91 -7.26
CA ALA A 33 -0.90 -11.41 -6.40
C ALA A 33 0.39 -10.60 -6.55
N PHE A 34 0.77 -10.26 -7.78
CA PHE A 34 1.91 -9.38 -8.06
C PHE A 34 1.70 -7.99 -7.43
N HIS A 35 0.51 -7.40 -7.57
CA HIS A 35 0.23 -6.12 -6.96
C HIS A 35 0.32 -6.16 -5.43
N VAL A 36 -0.19 -7.20 -4.79
CA VAL A 36 -0.04 -7.42 -3.34
C VAL A 36 1.43 -7.49 -2.94
N ALA A 37 2.27 -8.23 -3.69
CA ALA A 37 3.69 -8.32 -3.42
C ALA A 37 4.37 -6.94 -3.47
N CYS A 38 4.13 -6.16 -4.52
CA CYS A 38 4.66 -4.80 -4.62
C CYS A 38 4.21 -3.89 -3.45
N LEU A 39 2.97 -4.03 -3.00
CA LEU A 39 2.46 -3.25 -1.87
C LEU A 39 3.15 -3.66 -0.56
N ARG A 40 3.40 -4.96 -0.32
CA ARG A 40 4.16 -5.42 0.85
C ARG A 40 5.57 -4.83 0.87
N ASP A 41 6.26 -4.90 -0.26
CA ASP A 41 7.62 -4.37 -0.38
C ASP A 41 7.66 -2.86 -0.12
N LEU A 42 6.68 -2.12 -0.65
CA LEU A 42 6.58 -0.68 -0.46
C LEU A 42 6.27 -0.29 0.99
N LEU A 43 5.37 -1.01 1.65
CA LEU A 43 5.05 -0.80 3.06
C LEU A 43 6.27 -1.06 3.96
N GLN A 44 7.03 -2.12 3.67
CA GLN A 44 8.28 -2.42 4.38
C GLN A 44 9.33 -1.32 4.15
N ALA A 45 9.54 -0.88 2.91
CA ALA A 45 10.47 0.21 2.61
C ALA A 45 10.10 1.51 3.33
N CYS A 46 8.81 1.79 3.50
CA CYS A 46 8.34 2.95 4.27
C CYS A 46 8.64 2.82 5.78
N ALA A 47 8.53 1.62 6.34
CA ALA A 47 8.92 1.36 7.72
C ALA A 47 10.44 1.54 7.92
N ASP A 48 11.24 1.00 7.01
CA ASP A 48 12.70 1.11 7.05
C ASP A 48 13.16 2.57 6.91
N ALA A 49 12.54 3.32 5.99
CA ALA A 49 12.81 4.75 5.83
C ALA A 49 12.47 5.54 7.10
N ALA A 50 11.32 5.27 7.73
CA ALA A 50 10.94 5.91 8.99
C ALA A 50 11.95 5.63 10.11
N PHE A 51 12.51 4.43 10.16
CA PHE A 51 13.57 4.07 11.10
C PHE A 51 14.89 4.82 10.82
N ALA A 52 15.28 4.93 9.55
CA ALA A 52 16.56 5.49 9.13
C ALA A 52 16.62 7.03 9.23
N LEU A 53 15.48 7.72 9.07
CA LEU A 53 15.42 9.18 9.01
C LEU A 53 15.37 9.89 10.38
N ARG A 54 15.80 9.22 11.45
CA ARG A 54 15.91 9.86 12.77
C ARG A 54 16.93 11.00 12.75
N PRO A 55 16.68 12.13 13.46
CA PRO A 55 15.66 12.32 14.48
C PRO A 55 14.33 12.90 13.97
N LEU A 56 14.03 12.85 12.67
CA LEU A 56 12.77 13.37 12.15
C LEU A 56 11.58 12.57 12.69
N ARG A 57 10.46 13.26 12.94
CA ARG A 57 9.18 12.58 13.13
C ARG A 57 8.65 12.18 11.76
N VAL A 58 8.56 10.89 11.47
CA VAL A 58 7.99 10.41 10.20
C VAL A 58 6.54 10.00 10.41
N LEU A 59 5.62 10.66 9.70
CA LEU A 59 4.21 10.31 9.65
C LEU A 59 3.92 9.59 8.34
N ARG A 60 3.27 8.43 8.43
CA ARG A 60 2.97 7.56 7.30
C ARG A 60 1.47 7.63 7.00
N HIS A 61 1.14 7.90 5.75
CA HIS A 61 -0.21 8.09 5.26
C HIS A 61 -0.49 7.11 4.12
N LEU A 62 -1.66 6.49 4.13
CA LEU A 62 -2.14 5.63 3.06
C LEU A 62 -3.45 6.19 2.51
N CYS A 63 -3.42 6.68 1.28
CA CYS A 63 -4.58 7.19 0.56
C CYS A 63 -5.13 6.06 -0.34
N ILE A 64 -6.38 5.64 -0.07
CA ILE A 64 -7.00 4.47 -0.69
C ILE A 64 -8.13 4.88 -1.65
N ALA A 65 -8.11 4.35 -2.87
CA ALA A 65 -9.20 4.53 -3.84
C ALA A 65 -9.84 3.18 -4.25
N PRO A 66 -11.19 3.06 -4.26
CA PRO A 66 -12.19 4.04 -3.79
C PRO A 66 -12.11 4.25 -2.27
N PRO A 67 -12.59 5.39 -1.76
CA PRO A 67 -12.37 5.81 -0.38
C PRO A 67 -12.89 4.78 0.65
N HIS A 68 -12.10 4.59 1.71
CA HIS A 68 -12.40 3.81 2.93
C HIS A 68 -12.36 2.27 2.89
N ASP A 69 -12.05 1.62 1.78
CA ASP A 69 -12.01 0.15 1.78
C ASP A 69 -10.63 -0.44 2.12
N ILE A 70 -10.18 -0.20 3.35
CA ILE A 70 -9.03 -0.95 3.91
C ILE A 70 -9.32 -2.45 3.99
N THR A 71 -10.60 -2.84 4.00
CA THR A 71 -11.03 -4.24 4.05
C THR A 71 -10.55 -4.98 2.82
N ALA A 72 -10.59 -4.38 1.62
CA ALA A 72 -10.05 -4.99 0.42
C ALA A 72 -8.52 -5.20 0.48
N PHE A 73 -7.78 -4.30 1.14
CA PHE A 73 -6.34 -4.47 1.37
C PHE A 73 -6.06 -5.61 2.35
N ARG A 74 -6.83 -5.68 3.45
CA ARG A 74 -6.73 -6.75 4.44
C ARG A 74 -7.16 -8.11 3.89
N ALA A 75 -8.23 -8.16 3.09
CA ALA A 75 -8.70 -9.35 2.41
C ALA A 75 -7.66 -9.88 1.40
N ALA A 76 -6.89 -8.98 0.78
CA ALA A 76 -5.73 -9.32 -0.04
C ALA A 76 -4.49 -9.75 0.76
N GLY A 77 -4.58 -9.81 2.10
CA GLY A 77 -3.51 -10.28 2.98
C GLY A 77 -2.41 -9.25 3.26
N LEU A 78 -2.71 -7.95 3.15
CA LEU A 78 -1.78 -6.89 3.57
C LEU A 78 -1.89 -6.67 5.09
N THR A 79 -0.73 -6.62 5.75
CA THR A 79 -0.58 -6.40 7.20
C THR A 79 0.21 -5.11 7.46
N GLY A 80 0.22 -4.63 8.72
CA GLY A 80 0.96 -3.42 9.09
C GLY A 80 0.34 -2.13 8.55
N LEU A 81 -0.94 -2.16 8.19
CA LEU A 81 -1.67 -0.98 7.73
C LEU A 81 -2.06 -0.05 8.89
N ASP A 82 -2.13 -0.57 10.12
CA ASP A 82 -2.49 0.19 11.33
C ASP A 82 -1.41 1.23 11.72
N ASP A 83 -0.21 1.05 11.17
CA ASP A 83 0.94 1.95 11.26
C ASP A 83 0.80 3.22 10.39
N PHE A 84 -0.23 3.25 9.52
CA PHE A 84 -0.51 4.33 8.59
C PHE A 84 -1.81 5.03 8.97
N ALA A 85 -1.80 6.36 8.93
CA ALA A 85 -3.05 7.11 8.91
C ALA A 85 -3.72 6.88 7.55
N VAL A 86 -4.94 6.33 7.53
CA VAL A 86 -5.67 6.02 6.30
C VAL A 86 -6.57 7.19 5.90
N HIS A 87 -6.48 7.62 4.64
CA HIS A 87 -7.20 8.78 4.10
C HIS A 87 -8.06 8.39 2.89
N ALA A 88 -9.16 9.12 2.72
CA ALA A 88 -10.14 9.01 1.64
C ALA A 88 -9.89 10.02 0.52
#